data_AF-A0LQF0-F1
#
_entry.id   AF-A0LQF0-F1
#
_cell.length_a   1.000
_cell.length_b   1.000
_cell.length_c   1.000
_cell.angle_alpha   90.00
_cell.angle_beta   90.00
_cell.angle_gamma   90.00
#
_symmetry.space_group_name_H-M   'P 1'
#
loop_
_entity.id
_entity.type
_entity.pdbx_description
1 polymer ?
#
loop_
_entity_poly.entity_id
_entity_poly.type
_entity_poly.pdbx_seq_one_letter_code
_entity_poly.pdbx_strand_id
1 'polypeptide(L)'
;MKRSEDFSLRNVGGQDILVPLGAKVLDMNALITLNATGRIVWELLAQDRSLEYLVTEVVKEFDIDEDSARGDVQAFLNELGRLGLLKT
;
A
#
# COMPACT_ATOMS: atom_id res chain seq x y z
N MET A 1 -1.12 -10.99 5.14
CA MET A 1 -0.23 -10.14 4.31
C MET A 1 0.29 -8.96 5.12
N LYS A 2 1.58 -8.63 4.98
CA LYS A 2 2.25 -7.49 5.64
C LYS A 2 3.17 -6.75 4.66
N ARG A 3 3.30 -5.43 4.77
CA ARG A 3 4.20 -4.65 3.89
C ARG A 3 5.68 -4.87 4.21
N SER A 4 6.54 -4.56 3.23
CA SER A 4 7.98 -4.49 3.46
C SER A 4 8.36 -3.32 4.37
N GLU A 5 9.39 -3.53 5.18
CA GLU A 5 9.98 -2.52 6.06
C GLU A 5 11.14 -1.78 5.38
N ASP A 6 11.53 -2.19 4.17
CA ASP A 6 12.59 -1.57 3.37
C ASP A 6 12.12 -0.27 2.68
N PHE A 7 10.92 0.23 3.03
CA PHE A 7 10.29 1.41 2.44
C PHE A 7 9.66 2.28 3.52
N SER A 8 9.85 3.59 3.40
CA SER A 8 9.23 4.60 4.26
C SER A 8 8.20 5.40 3.48
N LEU A 9 7.03 5.63 4.09
CA LEU A 9 6.04 6.57 3.57
C LEU A 9 6.43 8.00 3.99
N ARG A 10 6.49 8.91 3.03
CA ARG A 10 6.77 10.34 3.22
C ARG A 10 5.70 11.17 2.54
N ASN A 11 5.23 12.22 3.20
CA ASN A 11 4.39 13.22 2.56
C ASN A 11 5.27 14.36 2.05
N VAL A 12 5.24 14.63 0.74
CA VAL A 12 6.03 15.69 0.09
C VAL A 12 5.10 16.47 -0.84
N GLY A 13 4.93 17.76 -0.59
CA GLY A 13 4.05 18.60 -1.41
C GLY A 13 2.58 18.14 -1.42
N GLY A 14 2.10 17.49 -0.34
CA GLY A 14 0.75 16.94 -0.27
C GLY A 14 0.58 15.58 -0.95
N GLN A 15 1.64 15.01 -1.51
CA GLN A 15 1.62 13.67 -2.10
C GLN A 15 2.26 12.65 -1.16
N ASP A 16 1.67 11.47 -1.10
CA ASP A 16 2.18 10.35 -0.32
C ASP A 16 3.12 9.51 -1.18
N ILE A 17 4.38 9.42 -0.78
CA ILE A 17 5.47 8.81 -1.57
C ILE A 17 6.17 7.73 -0.75
N LEU A 18 6.30 6.54 -1.32
CA LEU A 18 7.16 5.48 -0.80
C LEU A 18 8.59 5.70 -1.26
N VAL A 19 9.48 5.82 -0.28
CA VAL A 19 10.92 6.01 -0.45
C VAL A 19 11.64 4.75 -0.01
N PRO A 20 12.50 4.14 -0.86
CA PRO A 20 13.30 3.00 -0.46
C PRO A 20 14.28 3.36 0.67
N LEU A 21 14.58 2.39 1.53
CA LEU A 21 15.50 2.51 2.64
C LEU A 21 16.69 1.55 2.48
N GLY A 22 17.83 1.94 3.05
CA GLY A 22 19.03 1.09 3.11
C GLY A 22 19.48 0.59 1.74
N ALA A 23 19.76 -0.72 1.64
CA ALA A 23 20.24 -1.34 0.40
C ALA A 23 19.25 -1.20 -0.76
N LYS A 24 17.94 -1.09 -0.49
CA LYS A 24 16.93 -0.90 -1.55
C LYS A 24 17.06 0.41 -2.30
N VAL A 25 17.76 1.40 -1.76
CA VAL A 25 18.08 2.65 -2.48
C VAL A 25 18.97 2.37 -3.70
N LEU A 26 19.84 1.35 -3.63
CA LEU A 26 20.75 0.99 -4.74
C LEU A 26 20.07 0.10 -5.78
N ASP A 27 19.15 -0.75 -5.33
CA ASP A 27 18.40 -1.67 -6.20
C ASP A 27 17.24 -0.99 -6.95
N MET A 28 16.66 0.06 -6.35
CA MET A 28 15.40 0.64 -6.78
C MET A 28 15.47 2.16 -6.87
N ASN A 29 15.69 2.67 -8.08
CA ASN A 29 15.71 4.10 -8.41
C ASN A 29 14.31 4.69 -8.67
N ALA A 30 13.27 4.15 -8.04
CA ALA A 30 11.89 4.56 -8.26
C ALA A 30 11.23 5.03 -6.96
N LEU A 31 10.70 6.25 -7.00
CA LEU A 31 9.74 6.73 -6.01
C LEU A 31 8.34 6.30 -6.44
N ILE A 32 7.55 5.80 -5.50
CA ILE A 32 6.18 5.35 -5.79
C ILE A 32 5.23 6.31 -5.11
N THR A 33 4.40 6.99 -5.88
CA THR A 33 3.33 7.84 -5.35
C THR A 33 2.07 7.01 -5.09
N LEU A 34 1.50 7.15 -3.91
CA LEU A 34 0.26 6.50 -3.51
C LEU A 34 -0.92 7.46 -3.68
N ASN A 35 -2.05 6.92 -4.12
CA ASN A 35 -3.35 7.58 -3.97
C ASN A 35 -3.89 7.32 -2.55
N ALA A 36 -5.06 7.89 -2.24
CA ALA A 36 -5.67 7.77 -0.92
C ALA A 36 -5.90 6.30 -0.50
N THR A 37 -6.45 5.48 -1.39
CA THR A 37 -6.68 4.05 -1.11
C THR A 37 -5.39 3.30 -0.83
N GLY A 38 -4.37 3.49 -1.69
CA GLY A 38 -3.07 2.86 -1.52
C GLY A 38 -2.38 3.29 -0.23
N ARG A 39 -2.51 4.57 0.16
CA ARG A 39 -1.97 5.08 1.43
C ARG A 39 -2.57 4.34 2.63
N ILE A 40 -3.89 4.22 2.69
CA ILE A 40 -4.57 3.56 3.81
C ILE A 40 -4.20 2.08 3.87
N VAL A 41 -4.30 1.38 2.74
CA VAL A 41 -3.95 -0.04 2.69
C VAL A 41 -2.49 -0.25 3.10
N TRP A 42 -1.57 0.61 2.66
CA TRP A 42 -0.17 0.58 3.09
C TRP A 42 -0.02 0.78 4.61
N GLU A 43 -0.71 1.75 5.19
CA GLU A 43 -0.67 1.99 6.64
C GLU A 43 -1.20 0.77 7.43
N LEU A 44 -2.33 0.18 7.01
CA LEU A 44 -2.93 -1.00 7.64
C LEU A 44 -2.01 -2.23 7.55
N LEU A 45 -1.31 -2.41 6.43
CA LEU A 45 -0.33 -3.48 6.21
C LEU A 45 0.95 -3.35 7.05
N ALA A 46 1.08 -2.31 7.89
CA ALA A 46 2.13 -2.28 8.92
C ALA A 46 2.04 -3.48 9.89
N GLN A 47 0.87 -4.09 10.01
CA GLN A 47 0.64 -5.36 10.69
C GLN A 47 0.17 -6.41 9.69
N ASP A 48 0.22 -7.68 10.10
CA ASP A 48 -0.35 -8.75 9.29
C ASP A 48 -1.88 -8.63 9.23
N ARG A 49 -2.43 -8.54 8.02
CA ARG A 49 -3.86 -8.34 7.73
C ARG A 49 -4.34 -9.26 6.61
N SER A 50 -5.61 -9.63 6.67
CA SER A 50 -6.31 -10.35 5.60
C SER A 50 -6.88 -9.39 4.57
N LEU A 51 -7.22 -9.91 3.38
CA LEU A 51 -7.86 -9.12 2.33
C LEU A 51 -9.21 -8.54 2.81
N GLU A 52 -10.03 -9.36 3.47
CA GLU A 52 -11.37 -9.00 3.94
C GLU A 52 -11.32 -7.82 4.91
N TYR A 53 -10.32 -7.80 5.79
CA TYR A 53 -10.12 -6.68 6.70
C TYR A 53 -9.77 -5.40 5.94
N LEU A 54 -8.83 -5.46 4.99
CA LEU A 54 -8.43 -4.30 4.20
C LEU A 54 -9.60 -3.74 3.38
N VAL A 55 -10.39 -4.61 2.75
CA VAL A 55 -11.61 -4.22 2.01
C VAL A 55 -12.61 -3.54 2.93
N THR A 56 -12.86 -4.12 4.11
CA THR A 56 -13.78 -3.54 5.10
C THR A 56 -13.36 -2.14 5.53
N GLU A 57 -12.07 -1.91 5.77
CA GLU A 57 -11.59 -0.59 6.18
C GLU A 57 -11.64 0.43 5.03
N VAL A 58 -11.39 0.00 3.78
CA VAL A 58 -11.53 0.88 2.61
C VAL A 58 -13.00 1.26 2.37
N VAL A 59 -13.94 0.32 2.49
CA VAL A 59 -15.38 0.62 2.43
C VAL A 59 -15.75 1.69 3.46
N LYS A 60 -15.29 1.55 4.70
CA LYS A 60 -15.59 2.50 5.78
C LYS A 60 -15.01 3.89 5.54
N GLU A 61 -13.78 3.97 5.05
CA GLU A 61 -13.13 5.27 4.84
C GLU A 61 -13.79 6.03 3.68
N PHE A 62 -14.03 5.35 2.56
CA PHE A 62 -14.44 6.01 1.33
C PHE A 62 -15.95 6.00 1.08
N ASP A 63 -16.73 5.30 1.91
CA ASP A 63 -18.18 5.13 1.76
C ASP A 63 -18.57 4.64 0.35
N ILE A 64 -17.88 3.57 -0.09
CA ILE A 64 -18.09 2.91 -1.39
C ILE A 64 -18.60 1.48 -1.21
N ASP A 65 -19.10 0.88 -2.28
CA ASP A 65 -19.53 -0.51 -2.26
C ASP A 65 -18.36 -1.51 -2.11
N GLU A 66 -18.65 -2.70 -1.58
CA GLU A 66 -17.64 -3.72 -1.29
C GLU A 66 -16.93 -4.22 -2.55
N ASP A 67 -17.62 -4.33 -3.68
CA ASP A 67 -17.03 -4.86 -4.92
C ASP A 67 -16.00 -3.87 -5.49
N SER A 68 -16.33 -2.58 -5.50
CA SER A 68 -15.40 -1.50 -5.86
C SER A 68 -14.19 -1.48 -4.94
N ALA A 69 -14.41 -1.49 -3.62
CA ALA A 69 -13.33 -1.51 -2.63
C ALA A 69 -12.43 -2.73 -2.79
N ARG A 70 -13.02 -3.92 -3.03
CA ARG A 70 -12.29 -5.17 -3.26
C ARG A 70 -11.44 -5.10 -4.52
N GLY A 71 -11.98 -4.54 -5.61
CA GLY A 71 -11.25 -4.29 -6.84
C GLY A 71 -10.01 -3.42 -6.62
N ASP A 72 -10.19 -2.28 -5.95
CA ASP A 72 -9.11 -1.34 -5.68
C ASP A 72 -8.02 -1.94 -4.76
N VAL A 73 -8.43 -2.58 -3.66
CA VAL A 73 -7.51 -3.23 -2.73
C VAL A 73 -6.72 -4.34 -3.44
N GLN A 74 -7.40 -5.19 -4.22
CA GLN A 74 -6.73 -6.29 -4.91
C GLN A 74 -5.76 -5.79 -5.98
N ALA A 75 -6.15 -4.78 -6.76
CA ALA A 75 -5.27 -4.15 -7.74
C ALA A 75 -4.01 -3.58 -7.07
N PHE A 76 -4.17 -2.90 -5.93
CA PHE A 76 -3.06 -2.36 -5.18
C PHE A 76 -2.15 -3.46 -4.60
N LEU A 77 -2.71 -4.50 -3.97
CA LEU A 77 -1.93 -5.63 -3.42
C LEU A 77 -1.14 -6.37 -4.50
N ASN A 78 -1.74 -6.55 -5.69
CA ASN A 78 -1.06 -7.17 -6.83
C ASN A 78 0.15 -6.35 -7.27
N GLU A 79 0.02 -5.03 -7.32
CA GLU A 79 1.13 -4.15 -7.68
C GLU A 79 2.23 -4.15 -6.62
N LEU A 80 1.87 -4.13 -5.33
CA LEU A 80 2.85 -4.29 -4.24
C LEU A 80 3.58 -5.64 -4.34
N GLY A 81 2.85 -6.72 -4.65
CA GLY A 81 3.45 -8.04 -4.88
C GLY A 81 4.44 -8.05 -6.04
N ARG A 82 4.06 -7.45 -7.19
CA ARG A 82 4.92 -7.34 -8.38
C ARG A 82 6.21 -6.56 -8.11
N LEU A 83 6.13 -5.54 -7.25
CA LEU A 83 7.26 -4.71 -6.85
C LEU A 83 8.07 -5.31 -5.68
N GLY A 84 7.68 -6.46 -5.15
CA GLY A 84 8.35 -7.08 -4.00
C GLY A 84 8.15 -6.33 -2.68
N LEU A 85 7.10 -5.50 -2.59
CA LEU A 85 6.76 -4.66 -1.45
C LEU A 85 5.80 -5.34 -0.47
N LEU A 86 5.27 -6.51 -0.82
CA LEU A 86 4.32 -7.29 -0.03
C LEU A 86 4.96 -8.61 0.43
N LYS A 87 4.84 -8.91 1.71
CA LYS A 87 5.19 -10.20 2.32
C LYS A 87 3.89 -10.97 2.55
N THR A 88 3.80 -12.17 1.98
CA THR A 88 2.68 -13.09 2.14
C THR A 88 2.97 -14.12 3.21
#